data_AF-A0A968THN2-F1
#
_entry.id   AF-A0A968THN2-F1
#
_cell.length_a   1.000
_cell.length_b   1.000
_cell.length_c   1.000
_cell.angle_alpha   90.00
_cell.angle_beta   90.00
_cell.angle_gamma   90.00
#
_symmetry.space_group_name_H-M   'P 1'
#
loop_
_entity.id
_entity.type
_entity.pdbx_description
1 polymer ?
#
loop_
_entity_poly.entity_id
_entity_poly.type
_entity_poly.pdbx_seq_one_letter_code
_entity_poly.pdbx_strand_id
1 'polypeptide(L)'
;MMLALLNEWMGLPPTPPNTASRSTSSSNSATGSCSSCLSGGRCFSSTASGGSGRDAIPKADYYGIRGHGSTHIEVGVVIIEAVLLIGFAIPLWAARVSDYPTGDNVVRVHATAYQFGWDFHYPGEDGTYGRKSPSLITPENPLGLDDSDPNGADDFWTKNKLTLPNEAPAIVEITSKDVIHNFAVKHMRIGQDAIPGLMIPVTFTPCAPANTKSFAPSSAAPATTA
;
A
#
# COMPACT_ATOMS: atom_id res chain seq x y z
N MET A 1 -1.83 13.00 -22.16
CA MET A 1 -1.30 14.37 -21.94
C MET A 1 -1.89 15.03 -20.70
N MET A 2 -3.22 15.05 -20.49
CA MET A 2 -3.84 15.66 -19.29
C MET A 2 -3.50 14.96 -17.95
N LEU A 3 -3.25 13.64 -17.97
CA LEU A 3 -2.92 12.84 -16.78
C LEU A 3 -1.49 13.09 -16.24
N ALA A 4 -0.54 13.35 -17.14
CA ALA A 4 0.85 13.62 -16.77
C ALA A 4 0.97 14.97 -16.04
N LEU A 5 0.26 15.99 -16.53
CA LEU A 5 0.19 17.32 -15.92
C LEU A 5 -0.50 17.30 -14.55
N LEU A 6 -1.50 16.44 -14.35
CA LEU A 6 -2.18 16.29 -13.05
C LEU A 6 -1.27 15.63 -12.00
N ASN A 7 -0.50 14.62 -12.40
CA ASN A 7 0.49 13.98 -11.54
C ASN A 7 1.63 14.94 -11.15
N GLU A 8 2.09 15.75 -12.11
CA GLU A 8 3.12 16.77 -11.89
C GLU A 8 2.61 17.87 -10.94
N TRP A 9 1.36 18.30 -11.09
CA TRP A 9 0.69 19.26 -10.19
C TRP A 9 0.46 18.71 -8.78
N MET A 10 0.19 17.40 -8.62
CA MET A 10 0.07 16.74 -7.31
C MET A 10 1.42 16.29 -6.73
N GLY A 11 2.54 16.55 -7.40
CA GLY A 11 3.88 16.12 -6.97
C GLY A 11 4.07 14.59 -6.92
N LEU A 12 3.28 13.84 -7.68
CA LEU A 12 3.40 12.38 -7.75
C LEU A 12 4.54 12.01 -8.72
N PRO A 13 5.42 11.06 -8.35
CA PRO A 13 6.48 10.60 -9.24
C PRO A 13 5.90 10.01 -10.54
N PRO A 14 6.67 10.04 -11.65
CA PRO A 14 6.25 9.44 -12.91
C PRO A 14 5.86 7.98 -12.70
N THR A 15 4.73 7.57 -13.27
CA THR A 15 4.21 6.22 -13.09
C THR A 15 5.12 5.23 -13.81
N PRO A 16 5.69 4.25 -13.13
CA PRO A 16 6.36 3.18 -13.83
C PRO A 16 5.38 2.34 -14.65
N PRO A 17 5.87 1.61 -15.68
CA PRO A 17 5.02 0.93 -16.66
C PRO A 17 4.16 -0.20 -16.06
N ASN A 18 4.56 -0.76 -14.92
CA ASN A 18 3.89 -1.85 -14.21
C ASN A 18 3.29 -1.38 -12.87
N THR A 19 2.64 -2.31 -12.12
CA THR A 19 1.98 -2.24 -10.79
C THR A 19 1.46 -0.88 -10.30
N ALA A 20 2.30 0.15 -10.23
CA ALA A 20 1.92 1.54 -10.04
C ALA A 20 1.04 2.12 -11.16
N SER A 21 1.17 1.66 -12.42
CA SER A 21 0.28 2.06 -13.52
C SER A 21 -1.17 1.61 -13.26
N ARG A 22 -1.34 0.37 -12.78
CA ARG A 22 -2.64 -0.20 -12.37
C ARG A 22 -3.22 0.54 -11.16
N SER A 23 -2.40 0.78 -10.13
CA SER A 23 -2.78 1.61 -8.96
C SER A 23 -3.24 3.02 -9.36
N THR A 24 -2.53 3.65 -10.30
CA THR A 24 -2.89 4.98 -10.82
C THR A 24 -4.18 4.95 -11.62
N SER A 25 -4.40 3.91 -12.43
CA SER A 25 -5.66 3.76 -13.17
C SER A 25 -6.85 3.59 -12.21
N SER A 26 -6.70 2.75 -11.16
CA SER A 26 -7.73 2.56 -10.14
C SER A 26 -7.98 3.82 -9.31
N SER A 27 -6.93 4.58 -8.97
CA SER A 27 -7.09 5.84 -8.24
C SER A 27 -7.86 6.85 -9.07
N ASN A 28 -7.59 6.96 -10.37
CA ASN A 28 -8.28 7.90 -11.25
C ASN A 28 -9.76 7.55 -11.43
N SER A 29 -10.09 6.25 -11.58
CA SER A 29 -11.48 5.79 -11.62
C SER A 29 -12.22 6.09 -10.31
N ALA A 30 -11.58 5.86 -9.16
CA ALA A 30 -12.14 6.17 -7.85
C ALA A 30 -12.35 7.68 -7.66
N THR A 31 -11.38 8.51 -8.06
CA THR A 31 -11.49 9.97 -7.99
C THR A 31 -12.64 10.48 -8.85
N GLY A 32 -12.80 9.97 -10.09
CA GLY A 32 -13.93 10.32 -10.96
C GLY A 32 -15.29 9.99 -10.34
N SER A 33 -15.42 8.81 -9.72
CA SER A 33 -16.64 8.41 -9.00
C SER A 33 -16.91 9.33 -7.80
N CYS A 34 -15.91 9.61 -6.97
CA CYS A 34 -16.04 10.51 -5.82
C CYS A 34 -16.44 11.93 -6.25
N SER A 35 -15.85 12.47 -7.33
CA SER A 35 -16.23 13.79 -7.86
C SER A 35 -17.69 13.83 -8.34
N SER A 36 -18.20 12.75 -8.94
CA SER A 36 -19.61 12.64 -9.32
C SER A 36 -20.54 12.64 -8.08
N CYS A 37 -20.23 11.82 -7.07
CA CYS A 37 -20.99 11.77 -5.82
C CYS A 37 -21.01 13.13 -5.08
N LEU A 38 -19.86 13.81 -5.00
CA LEU A 38 -19.76 15.14 -4.37
C LEU A 38 -20.52 16.21 -5.14
N SER A 39 -20.60 16.09 -6.47
CA SER A 39 -21.40 17.01 -7.29
C SER A 39 -22.89 16.79 -7.08
N GLY A 40 -23.34 15.52 -7.02
CA GLY A 40 -24.71 15.17 -6.65
C GLY A 40 -25.11 15.66 -5.25
N GLY A 41 -24.23 15.48 -4.26
CA GLY A 41 -24.45 15.98 -2.89
C GLY A 41 -24.54 17.50 -2.81
N ARG A 42 -23.72 18.23 -3.59
CA ARG A 42 -23.82 19.69 -3.71
C ARG A 42 -25.11 20.15 -4.36
N CYS A 43 -25.59 19.46 -5.40
CA CYS A 43 -26.90 19.75 -5.99
C CYS A 43 -28.03 19.57 -4.96
N PHE A 44 -28.04 18.46 -4.21
CA PHE A 44 -29.05 18.20 -3.18
C PHE A 44 -29.08 19.30 -2.11
N SER A 45 -27.93 19.68 -1.56
CA SER A 45 -27.84 20.77 -0.57
C SER A 45 -28.24 22.13 -1.14
N SER A 46 -27.93 22.40 -2.41
CA SER A 46 -28.32 23.65 -3.07
C SER A 46 -29.83 23.73 -3.29
N THR A 47 -30.50 22.63 -3.63
CA THR A 47 -31.97 22.57 -3.72
C THR A 47 -32.63 22.63 -2.35
N ALA A 48 -31.99 22.12 -1.29
CA ALA A 48 -32.51 22.20 0.06
C ALA A 48 -32.37 23.61 0.68
N SER A 49 -31.36 24.38 0.27
CA SER A 49 -31.12 25.76 0.77
C SER A 49 -31.63 26.86 -0.18
N GLY A 50 -31.85 26.53 -1.45
CA GLY A 50 -32.22 27.47 -2.51
C GLY A 50 -33.70 27.76 -2.54
N GLY A 51 -34.16 28.59 -1.61
CA GLY A 51 -35.46 29.27 -1.74
C GLY A 51 -36.38 29.12 -0.53
N SER A 52 -35.99 29.68 0.62
CA SER A 52 -36.97 29.98 1.67
C SER A 52 -36.37 30.92 2.72
N GLY A 53 -37.03 32.04 3.00
CA GLY A 53 -36.75 32.84 4.20
C GLY A 53 -36.93 32.00 5.48
N ARG A 54 -36.42 32.50 6.62
CA ARG A 54 -36.49 31.82 7.93
C ARG A 54 -37.91 31.40 8.35
N ASP A 55 -38.93 32.01 7.76
CA ASP A 55 -40.35 31.78 8.06
C ASP A 55 -41.04 30.74 7.16
N ALA A 56 -40.34 30.20 6.15
CA ALA A 56 -40.88 29.17 5.24
C ALA A 56 -40.15 27.82 5.34
N ILE A 57 -39.36 27.62 6.41
CA ILE A 57 -38.80 26.31 6.76
C ILE A 57 -39.95 25.43 7.31
N PRO A 58 -40.33 24.34 6.63
CA PRO A 58 -41.39 23.45 7.12
C PRO A 58 -41.01 22.89 8.51
N LYS A 59 -41.98 22.82 9.42
CA LYS A 59 -41.76 22.20 10.74
C LYS A 59 -41.34 20.75 10.52
N ALA A 60 -40.26 20.32 11.19
CA ALA A 60 -39.76 18.96 11.11
C ALA A 60 -40.86 17.96 11.47
N ASP A 61 -41.10 17.00 10.58
CA ASP A 61 -42.01 15.89 10.84
C ASP A 61 -41.22 14.77 11.53
N TYR A 62 -41.49 14.58 12.82
CA TYR A 62 -40.86 13.55 13.64
C TYR A 62 -41.51 12.18 13.50
N TYR A 63 -42.65 12.08 12.81
CA TYR A 63 -43.36 10.80 12.60
C TYR A 63 -42.97 10.10 11.30
N GLY A 64 -42.20 10.77 10.42
CA GLY A 64 -41.63 10.20 9.21
C GLY A 64 -42.65 9.80 8.13
N ILE A 65 -42.14 9.24 7.02
CA ILE A 65 -42.98 8.77 5.92
C ILE A 65 -43.73 7.51 6.37
N ARG A 66 -45.05 7.61 6.55
CA ARG A 66 -45.89 6.49 7.02
C ARG A 66 -46.27 5.47 5.95
N GLY A 67 -45.83 5.67 4.71
CA GLY A 67 -46.10 4.77 3.56
C GLY A 67 -44.87 3.97 3.13
N HIS A 68 -45.06 2.97 2.27
CA HIS A 68 -43.99 2.08 1.80
C HIS A 68 -42.95 2.72 0.87
N GLY A 69 -43.09 4.01 0.54
CA GLY A 69 -42.13 4.74 -0.30
C GLY A 69 -40.71 4.74 0.26
N SER A 70 -40.55 4.87 1.59
CA SER A 70 -39.22 4.80 2.24
C SER A 70 -38.59 3.42 2.04
N THR A 71 -39.36 2.36 2.28
CA THR A 71 -38.89 0.97 2.13
C THR A 71 -38.45 0.67 0.69
N HIS A 72 -39.18 1.14 -0.33
CA HIS A 72 -38.77 0.94 -1.73
C HIS A 72 -37.48 1.67 -2.08
N ILE A 73 -37.28 2.89 -1.56
CA ILE A 73 -36.03 3.64 -1.76
C ILE A 73 -34.88 2.96 -1.04
N GLU A 74 -35.07 2.53 0.21
CA GLU A 74 -34.07 1.79 0.98
C GLU A 74 -33.64 0.51 0.25
N VAL A 75 -34.60 -0.29 -0.24
CA VAL A 75 -34.32 -1.48 -1.04
C VAL A 75 -33.59 -1.11 -2.34
N GLY A 76 -33.96 -0.01 -2.99
CA GLY A 76 -33.28 0.50 -4.17
C GLY A 76 -31.80 0.83 -3.91
N VAL A 77 -31.50 1.53 -2.80
CA VAL A 77 -30.12 1.84 -2.38
C VAL A 77 -29.33 0.56 -2.11
N VAL A 78 -29.90 -0.39 -1.37
CA VAL A 78 -29.25 -1.68 -1.09
C VAL A 78 -28.91 -2.44 -2.37
N ILE A 79 -29.83 -2.48 -3.35
CA ILE A 79 -29.57 -3.14 -4.64
C ILE A 79 -28.44 -2.44 -5.39
N ILE A 80 -28.44 -1.11 -5.45
CA ILE A 80 -27.39 -0.33 -6.12
C ILE A 80 -26.03 -0.58 -5.46
N GLU A 81 -25.94 -0.56 -4.13
CA GLU A 81 -24.71 -0.85 -3.40
C GLU A 81 -24.22 -2.27 -3.63
N ALA A 82 -25.12 -3.26 -3.61
CA ALA A 82 -24.77 -4.65 -3.91
C ALA A 82 -24.18 -4.79 -5.32
N VAL A 83 -24.76 -4.11 -6.31
CA VAL A 83 -24.24 -4.09 -7.69
C VAL A 83 -22.87 -3.42 -7.76
N LEU A 84 -22.64 -2.31 -7.07
CA LEU A 84 -21.34 -1.65 -7.03
C LEU A 84 -20.27 -2.52 -6.33
N LEU A 85 -20.62 -3.20 -5.24
CA LEU A 85 -19.70 -4.08 -4.53
C LEU A 85 -19.33 -5.30 -5.38
N ILE A 86 -20.32 -6.03 -5.90
CA ILE A 86 -20.12 -7.28 -6.62
C ILE A 86 -19.59 -7.03 -8.04
N GLY A 87 -20.10 -6.02 -8.73
CA GLY A 87 -19.76 -5.73 -10.13
C GLY A 87 -18.50 -4.89 -10.32
N PHE A 88 -18.08 -4.11 -9.32
CA PHE A 88 -16.94 -3.20 -9.44
C PHE A 88 -15.89 -3.39 -8.34
N ALA A 89 -16.27 -3.28 -7.06
CA ALA A 89 -15.29 -3.25 -5.97
C ALA A 89 -14.55 -4.59 -5.79
N ILE A 90 -15.27 -5.72 -5.72
CA ILE A 90 -14.68 -7.05 -5.54
C ILE A 90 -13.78 -7.45 -6.72
N PRO A 91 -14.21 -7.33 -7.99
CA PRO A 91 -13.33 -7.61 -9.13
C PRO A 91 -12.08 -6.74 -9.16
N LEU A 92 -12.20 -5.45 -8.84
CA LEU A 92 -11.06 -4.53 -8.81
C LEU A 92 -10.05 -4.89 -7.69
N TRP A 93 -10.55 -5.25 -6.51
CA TRP A 93 -9.71 -5.75 -5.42
C TRP A 93 -9.01 -7.05 -5.80
N ALA A 94 -9.74 -8.04 -6.31
CA ALA A 94 -9.20 -9.35 -6.72
C ALA A 94 -8.08 -9.18 -7.75
N ALA A 95 -8.33 -8.35 -8.77
CA ALA A 95 -7.35 -7.95 -9.77
C ALA A 95 -6.06 -7.35 -9.17
N ARG A 96 -6.13 -6.67 -8.02
CA ARG A 96 -4.96 -6.05 -7.39
C ARG A 96 -4.14 -7.03 -6.55
N VAL A 97 -4.79 -8.00 -5.90
CA VAL A 97 -4.17 -8.90 -4.91
C VAL A 97 -3.77 -10.26 -5.48
N SER A 98 -4.30 -10.66 -6.65
CA SER A 98 -4.03 -11.96 -7.26
C SER A 98 -2.62 -12.11 -7.85
N ASP A 99 -1.88 -11.02 -7.99
CA ASP A 99 -0.60 -10.99 -8.70
C ASP A 99 0.55 -11.38 -7.74
N TYR A 100 0.74 -12.69 -7.52
CA TYR A 100 1.91 -13.23 -6.83
C TYR A 100 2.88 -13.86 -7.85
N PRO A 101 4.13 -13.36 -7.98
CA PRO A 101 5.07 -13.87 -8.98
C PRO A 101 5.52 -15.29 -8.61
N THR A 102 5.62 -16.15 -9.64
CA THR A 102 6.10 -17.53 -9.53
C THR A 102 7.14 -17.79 -10.63
N GLY A 103 8.05 -18.74 -10.39
CA GLY A 103 9.11 -19.11 -11.33
C GLY A 103 10.52 -18.83 -10.81
N ASP A 104 11.51 -19.28 -11.57
CA ASP A 104 12.93 -19.30 -11.15
C ASP A 104 13.60 -17.92 -11.27
N ASN A 105 12.99 -16.97 -12.01
CA ASN A 105 13.50 -15.62 -12.18
C ASN A 105 13.05 -14.65 -11.07
N VAL A 106 12.37 -15.15 -10.04
CA VAL A 106 11.84 -14.34 -8.95
C VAL A 106 12.89 -14.19 -7.85
N VAL A 107 13.28 -12.95 -7.58
CA VAL A 107 14.25 -12.65 -6.51
C VAL A 107 13.55 -12.61 -5.16
N ARG A 108 14.08 -13.34 -4.19
CA ARG A 108 13.59 -13.36 -2.81
C ARG A 108 14.56 -12.63 -1.90
N VAL A 109 14.04 -11.78 -1.02
CA VAL A 109 14.83 -11.06 -0.02
C VAL A 109 14.07 -11.01 1.30
N HIS A 110 14.72 -11.34 2.40
CA HIS A 110 14.21 -11.09 3.74
C HIS A 110 14.62 -9.69 4.19
N ALA A 111 13.66 -8.80 4.42
CA ALA A 111 13.92 -7.48 4.99
C ALA A 111 13.54 -7.46 6.47
N THR A 112 14.51 -7.22 7.34
CA THR A 112 14.30 -7.16 8.77
C THR A 112 14.52 -5.75 9.29
N ALA A 113 13.47 -5.14 9.83
CA ALA A 113 13.51 -3.82 10.42
C ALA A 113 14.04 -3.84 11.85
N TYR A 114 14.65 -2.73 12.26
CA TYR A 114 15.03 -2.44 13.64
C TYR A 114 15.12 -0.91 13.85
N GLN A 115 15.24 -0.45 15.08
CA GLN A 115 15.45 0.97 15.42
C GLN A 115 16.92 1.37 15.23
N PHE A 116 17.32 2.19 14.26
CA PHE A 116 16.57 2.71 13.10
C PHE A 116 17.30 2.32 11.81
N GLY A 117 16.82 1.25 11.16
CA GLY A 117 17.39 0.73 9.93
C GLY A 117 16.75 -0.57 9.47
N TRP A 118 17.34 -1.11 8.40
CA TRP A 118 16.88 -2.32 7.72
C TRP A 118 18.07 -3.19 7.37
N ASP A 119 17.98 -4.46 7.68
CA ASP A 119 18.91 -5.49 7.20
C ASP A 119 18.21 -6.29 6.09
N PHE A 120 18.86 -6.44 4.95
CA PHE A 120 18.35 -7.21 3.80
C PHE A 120 19.18 -8.47 3.66
N HIS A 121 18.57 -9.63 3.81
CA HIS A 121 19.18 -10.95 3.72
C HIS A 121 18.76 -11.61 2.41
N TYR A 122 19.76 -12.01 1.62
CA TYR A 122 19.61 -12.63 0.32
C TYR A 122 19.98 -14.10 0.43
N PRO A 123 19.19 -15.01 -0.17
CA PRO A 123 19.62 -16.37 -0.35
C PRO A 123 20.80 -16.40 -1.32
N GLY A 124 21.66 -17.40 -1.19
CA GLY A 124 22.73 -17.62 -2.15
C GLY A 124 22.26 -18.23 -3.47
N GLU A 125 23.14 -18.95 -4.17
CA GLU A 125 22.84 -19.56 -5.47
C GLU A 125 21.84 -20.72 -5.35
N ASP A 126 21.76 -21.33 -4.16
CA ASP A 126 20.84 -22.44 -3.87
C ASP A 126 19.37 -21.98 -3.68
N GLY A 127 19.14 -20.67 -3.58
CA GLY A 127 17.82 -20.06 -3.37
C GLY A 127 17.16 -20.39 -2.03
N THR A 128 17.90 -20.99 -1.10
CA THR A 128 17.44 -21.40 0.23
C THR A 128 18.06 -20.50 1.28
N TYR A 129 17.41 -20.34 2.43
CA TYR A 129 17.97 -19.59 3.54
C TYR A 129 18.52 -20.52 4.60
N GLY A 130 19.65 -20.15 5.19
CA GLY A 130 20.14 -20.76 6.41
C GLY A 130 19.18 -20.57 7.60
N ARG A 131 19.28 -21.46 8.58
CA ARG A 131 18.57 -21.33 9.86
C ARG A 131 18.93 -20.02 10.56
N LYS A 132 17.94 -19.47 11.26
CA LYS A 132 18.09 -18.30 12.13
C LYS A 132 17.63 -18.62 13.53
N SER A 133 18.32 -18.09 14.54
CA SER A 133 17.94 -18.21 15.94
C SER A 133 18.10 -16.87 16.68
N PRO A 134 17.12 -16.45 17.50
CA PRO A 134 17.27 -15.28 18.37
C PRO A 134 18.46 -15.37 19.33
N SER A 135 18.88 -16.58 19.72
CA SER A 135 20.03 -16.80 20.61
C SER A 135 21.38 -16.51 19.96
N LEU A 136 21.42 -16.44 18.62
CA LEU A 136 22.63 -16.16 17.83
C LEU A 136 22.77 -14.67 17.49
N ILE A 137 21.83 -13.83 17.92
CA ILE A 137 21.86 -12.40 17.64
C ILE A 137 22.98 -11.74 18.45
N THR A 138 23.97 -11.18 17.75
CA THR A 138 25.08 -10.40 18.30
C THR A 138 25.29 -9.12 17.47
N PRO A 139 26.12 -8.16 17.90
CA PRO A 139 26.44 -6.99 17.09
C PRO A 139 27.02 -7.33 15.71
N GLU A 140 27.78 -8.43 15.60
CA GLU A 140 28.38 -8.94 14.37
C GLU A 140 27.41 -9.82 13.56
N ASN A 141 26.47 -10.50 14.22
CA ASN A 141 25.41 -11.30 13.62
C ASN A 141 24.03 -10.75 13.97
N PRO A 142 23.64 -9.58 13.42
CA PRO A 142 22.41 -8.90 13.83
C PRO A 142 21.16 -9.69 13.43
N LEU A 143 21.25 -10.59 12.45
CA LEU A 143 20.15 -11.40 11.94
C LEU A 143 20.01 -12.76 12.64
N GLY A 144 20.99 -13.16 13.45
CA GLY A 144 21.01 -14.45 14.14
C GLY A 144 21.17 -15.63 13.18
N LEU A 145 21.95 -15.46 12.10
CA LEU A 145 22.27 -16.53 11.14
C LEU A 145 23.06 -17.64 11.83
N ASP A 146 22.77 -18.90 11.50
CA ASP A 146 23.52 -20.06 11.97
C ASP A 146 24.58 -20.47 10.96
N ASP A 147 25.84 -20.07 11.21
CA ASP A 147 26.99 -20.38 10.35
C ASP A 147 27.26 -21.89 10.21
N SER A 148 26.67 -22.73 11.08
CA SER A 148 26.82 -24.19 10.98
C SER A 148 25.85 -24.84 10.00
N ASP A 149 24.86 -24.09 9.50
CA ASP A 149 23.89 -24.57 8.51
C ASP A 149 24.46 -24.45 7.08
N PRO A 150 24.64 -25.56 6.35
CA PRO A 150 25.12 -25.54 4.98
C PRO A 150 24.26 -24.70 4.02
N ASN A 151 22.95 -24.57 4.27
CA ASN A 151 22.04 -23.78 3.42
C ASN A 151 22.21 -22.26 3.62
N GLY A 152 22.98 -21.84 4.64
CA GLY A 152 23.28 -20.43 4.89
C GLY A 152 24.71 -20.05 4.51
N ALA A 153 25.49 -20.98 3.95
CA ALA A 153 26.92 -20.77 3.72
C ALA A 153 27.20 -19.74 2.60
N ASP A 154 26.30 -19.62 1.64
CA ASP A 154 26.34 -18.68 0.52
C ASP A 154 25.36 -17.49 0.69
N ASP A 155 24.62 -17.46 1.79
CA ASP A 155 23.78 -16.33 2.17
C ASP A 155 24.63 -15.08 2.44
N PHE A 156 24.10 -13.93 2.07
CA PHE A 156 24.70 -12.65 2.42
C PHE A 156 23.64 -11.63 2.80
N TRP A 157 24.06 -10.58 3.50
CA TRP A 157 23.15 -9.51 3.89
C TRP A 157 23.76 -8.12 3.74
N THR A 158 22.90 -7.13 3.56
CA THR A 158 23.29 -5.72 3.42
C THR A 158 22.53 -4.85 4.41
N LYS A 159 23.23 -3.86 4.96
CA LYS A 159 22.64 -2.87 5.87
C LYS A 159 22.11 -1.68 5.07
N ASN A 160 20.86 -1.31 5.29
CA ASN A 160 20.18 -0.12 4.75
C ASN A 160 20.18 0.02 3.22
N LYS A 161 20.53 -1.04 2.49
CA LYS A 161 20.64 -1.01 1.02
C LYS A 161 20.02 -2.27 0.42
N LEU A 162 18.78 -2.14 -0.04
CA LEU A 162 18.14 -3.14 -0.88
C LEU A 162 18.69 -3.03 -2.31
N THR A 163 19.13 -4.12 -2.91
CA THR A 163 19.58 -4.18 -4.31
C THR A 163 18.84 -5.31 -4.99
N LEU A 164 18.16 -4.98 -6.09
CA LEU A 164 17.35 -5.90 -6.87
C LEU A 164 17.71 -5.77 -8.35
N PRO A 165 17.67 -6.86 -9.12
CA PRO A 165 17.82 -6.77 -10.56
C PRO A 165 16.68 -5.97 -11.18
N ASN A 166 17.02 -5.14 -12.17
CA ASN A 166 16.02 -4.38 -12.90
C ASN A 166 15.10 -5.34 -13.68
N GLU A 167 13.81 -5.02 -13.74
CA GLU A 167 12.78 -5.74 -14.51
C GLU A 167 12.54 -7.21 -14.10
N ALA A 168 13.18 -7.69 -13.03
CA ALA A 168 12.90 -8.99 -12.44
C ALA A 168 11.83 -8.89 -11.34
N PRO A 169 10.85 -9.80 -11.26
CA PRO A 169 9.92 -9.84 -10.13
C PRO A 169 10.68 -10.09 -8.83
N ALA A 170 10.36 -9.32 -7.80
CA ALA A 170 10.92 -9.46 -6.46
C ALA A 170 9.82 -9.73 -5.43
N ILE A 171 10.12 -10.63 -4.51
CA ILE A 171 9.35 -10.89 -3.29
C ILE A 171 10.24 -10.45 -2.12
N VAL A 172 9.88 -9.35 -1.49
CA VAL A 172 10.54 -8.89 -0.27
C VAL A 172 9.67 -9.29 0.90
N GLU A 173 10.10 -10.28 1.68
CA GLU A 173 9.37 -10.70 2.88
C GLU A 173 9.87 -9.88 4.06
N ILE A 174 8.96 -9.13 4.67
CA ILE A 174 9.30 -8.14 5.67
C ILE A 174 8.89 -8.59 7.07
N THR A 175 9.75 -8.28 8.03
CA THR A 175 9.51 -8.48 9.47
C THR A 175 10.27 -7.44 10.29
N SER A 176 10.11 -7.47 11.60
CA SER A 176 10.80 -6.57 12.53
C SER A 176 11.34 -7.33 13.74
N LYS A 177 12.48 -6.87 14.27
CA LYS A 177 13.07 -7.39 15.51
C LYS A 177 12.48 -6.75 16.78
N ASP A 178 11.93 -5.54 16.67
CA ASP A 178 11.57 -4.72 17.83
C ASP A 178 10.11 -4.22 17.80
N VAL A 179 9.86 -3.11 17.10
CA VAL A 179 8.55 -2.44 17.01
C VAL A 179 7.99 -2.53 15.59
N ILE A 180 6.79 -2.02 15.37
CA ILE A 180 6.23 -1.94 14.02
C ILE A 180 6.98 -0.86 13.22
N HIS A 181 7.42 -1.23 12.01
CA HIS A 181 7.99 -0.31 11.02
C HIS A 181 7.16 -0.34 9.74
N ASN A 182 7.45 0.56 8.80
CA ASN A 182 6.80 0.58 7.49
C ASN A 182 7.85 0.48 6.38
N PHE A 183 7.83 -0.61 5.62
CA PHE A 183 8.63 -0.76 4.40
C PHE A 183 7.93 -0.02 3.28
N ALA A 184 8.55 1.05 2.78
CA ALA A 184 7.97 1.87 1.72
C ALA A 184 8.94 2.13 0.58
N VAL A 185 8.52 1.82 -0.64
CA VAL A 185 9.22 2.22 -1.87
C VAL A 185 8.34 3.20 -2.63
N LYS A 186 8.52 4.49 -2.31
CA LYS A 186 7.63 5.59 -2.73
C LYS A 186 7.44 5.68 -4.24
N HIS A 187 8.53 5.53 -5.01
CA HIS A 187 8.51 5.59 -6.47
C HIS A 187 7.68 4.47 -7.10
N MET A 188 7.51 3.36 -6.40
CA MET A 188 6.66 2.24 -6.83
C MET A 188 5.29 2.22 -6.12
N ARG A 189 5.02 3.21 -5.24
CA ARG A 189 3.79 3.30 -4.44
C ARG A 189 3.52 2.05 -3.62
N ILE A 190 4.59 1.51 -3.04
CA ILE A 190 4.57 0.33 -2.17
C ILE A 190 4.71 0.80 -0.74
N GLY A 191 3.88 0.24 0.14
CA GLY A 191 3.94 0.40 1.58
C GLY A 191 3.39 -0.86 2.23
N GLN A 192 4.11 -1.44 3.18
CA GLN A 192 3.66 -2.57 3.98
C GLN A 192 4.30 -2.50 5.37
N ASP A 193 3.50 -2.75 6.40
CA ASP A 193 3.98 -2.75 7.78
C ASP A 193 4.79 -4.01 8.06
N ALA A 194 5.98 -3.82 8.63
CA ALA A 194 6.84 -4.87 9.15
C ALA A 194 6.50 -5.06 10.63
N ILE A 195 5.93 -6.22 10.96
CA ILE A 195 5.36 -6.52 12.28
C ILE A 195 6.22 -7.60 12.94
N PRO A 196 6.67 -7.40 14.20
CA PRO A 196 7.40 -8.43 14.92
C PRO A 196 6.63 -9.75 14.99
N GLY A 197 7.28 -10.85 14.65
CA GLY A 197 6.68 -12.19 14.66
C GLY A 197 5.87 -12.57 13.42
N LEU A 198 5.71 -11.67 12.44
CA LEU A 198 5.10 -11.97 11.15
C LEU A 198 6.12 -11.81 10.01
N MET A 199 6.07 -12.73 9.04
CA MET A 199 6.75 -12.61 7.76
C MET A 199 5.72 -12.26 6.70
N ILE A 200 5.76 -11.02 6.20
CA ILE A 200 4.73 -10.51 5.28
C ILE A 200 5.36 -10.28 3.90
N PRO A 201 4.88 -10.93 2.83
CA PRO A 201 5.45 -10.76 1.49
C PRO A 201 4.97 -9.46 0.83
N VAL A 202 5.92 -8.75 0.24
CA VAL A 202 5.67 -7.58 -0.61
C VAL A 202 6.18 -7.88 -2.02
N THR A 203 5.28 -7.89 -3.00
CA THR A 203 5.61 -8.28 -4.38
C THR A 203 5.66 -7.05 -5.29
N PHE A 204 6.75 -6.91 -6.05
CA PHE A 204 6.89 -5.88 -7.06
C PHE A 204 8.01 -6.18 -8.06
N THR A 205 7.94 -5.58 -9.23
CA THR A 205 9.01 -5.66 -10.24
C THR A 205 9.66 -4.29 -10.36
N PRO A 206 10.95 -4.13 -10.02
CA PRO A 206 11.68 -2.87 -10.17
C PRO A 206 11.70 -2.44 -11.64
N CYS A 207 11.60 -1.13 -11.87
CA CYS A 207 11.47 -0.54 -13.19
C CYS A 207 12.37 0.70 -13.29
N ALA A 208 13.43 0.56 -14.09
CA ALA A 208 14.48 1.54 -14.39
C ALA A 208 15.38 1.94 -13.18
N PRO A 209 16.68 2.22 -13.42
CA PRO A 209 17.68 2.32 -12.37
C PRO A 209 17.63 3.69 -11.71
N ALA A 210 16.65 3.91 -10.86
CA ALA A 210 16.77 4.97 -9.88
C ALA A 210 17.70 4.46 -8.79
N ASN A 211 18.92 4.97 -8.76
CA ASN A 211 19.75 5.14 -7.57
C ASN A 211 18.95 5.80 -6.43
N THR A 212 17.93 5.10 -5.93
CA THR A 212 16.95 5.62 -4.99
C THR A 212 17.49 5.43 -3.59
N LYS A 213 18.19 6.47 -3.11
CA LYS A 213 18.30 6.72 -1.67
C LYS A 213 16.90 7.06 -1.14
N SER A 214 16.08 6.07 -0.85
CA SER A 214 14.87 6.31 -0.08
C SER A 214 14.59 5.17 0.89
N PHE A 215 15.39 5.11 1.95
CA PHE A 215 14.94 4.64 3.25
C PHE A 215 14.97 5.83 4.19
N ALA A 216 13.81 6.48 4.34
CA ALA A 216 13.66 7.48 5.37
C ALA A 216 13.43 6.73 6.70
N PRO A 217 14.32 6.84 7.69
CA PRO A 217 13.97 6.43 9.05
C PRO A 217 12.81 7.30 9.54
N SER A 218 11.86 6.70 10.25
CA SER A 218 10.74 7.44 10.87
C SER A 218 11.29 8.49 11.83
N SER A 219 11.12 9.77 11.49
CA SER A 219 11.16 10.96 12.34
C SER A 219 12.15 10.96 13.52
N ALA A 220 13.38 11.44 13.27
CA ALA A 220 14.08 12.22 14.29
C ALA A 220 13.68 13.69 14.08
N ALA A 221 12.98 14.26 15.06
CA ALA A 221 12.74 15.70 15.13
C ALA A 221 14.08 16.45 15.10
N PRO A 222 14.18 17.62 14.46
CA PRO A 222 15.40 18.43 14.53
C PRO A 222 15.59 18.90 15.98
N ALA A 223 16.66 18.44 16.62
CA ALA A 223 17.18 19.10 17.80
C ALA A 223 17.67 20.49 17.37
N THR A 224 16.87 21.51 17.68
CA THR A 224 17.29 22.90 17.66
C THR A 224 18.39 23.07 18.70
N THR A 225 19.62 23.31 18.25
CA THR A 225 20.64 23.95 19.09
C THR A 225 21.49 24.88 18.23
N ALA A 226 21.58 26.13 18.70
CA ALA A 226 22.30 27.31 18.21
C ALA A 226 21.75 28.00 16.95
#